data_AF-A0A8T7EM65-F1
#
_entry.id   AF-A0A8T7EM65-F1
#
_cell.length_a   1.000
_cell.length_b   1.000
_cell.length_c   1.000
_cell.angle_alpha   90.00
_cell.angle_beta   90.00
_cell.angle_gamma   90.00
#
_symmetry.space_group_name_H-M   'P 1'
#
loop_
_entity.id
_entity.type
_entity.pdbx_description
1 polymer ?
#
loop_
_entity_poly.entity_id
_entity_poly.type
_entity_poly.pdbx_seq_one_letter_code
_entity_poly.pdbx_strand_id
1 'polypeptide(L)'
;MAVSDFSATSAFVVTSARALVQRTIPFSTFRRVTITIERGSVFAIDKLVARLVNLGYAPAGLVIEPGQFSRRGGVLDVFPVTAPFPVRLEFFDDEIDSLRQFDPATQRTIHHIDSIAITPAREALPELMPPVAAHLRAWFEQAENENVPRSDFDSLRAGGEFAVMEHYLPYVYTAPASLLDYAPSGTLVIIEDPDEFDLTLNELVHHRGRDAPARYRRRAAAGGYACPVCLA
;
A
#
# COMPACT_ATOMS: atom_id res chain seq x y z
N MET A 1 -11.14 15.92 1.58
CA MET A 1 -12.17 14.95 1.13
C MET A 1 -12.20 13.81 2.12
N ALA A 2 -13.26 13.74 2.94
CA ALA A 2 -13.49 12.59 3.79
C ALA A 2 -13.78 11.34 2.93
N VAL A 3 -13.38 10.17 3.41
CA VAL A 3 -13.57 8.85 2.74
C VAL A 3 -15.06 8.45 2.65
N SER A 4 -15.97 9.33 3.06
CA SER A 4 -17.43 9.12 3.05
C SER A 4 -18.13 9.58 1.77
N ASP A 5 -17.49 10.36 0.90
CA ASP A 5 -18.14 10.89 -0.31
C ASP A 5 -17.48 10.41 -1.60
N PHE A 6 -17.62 9.12 -1.90
CA PHE A 6 -17.80 8.72 -3.31
C PHE A 6 -19.23 9.11 -3.71
N SER A 7 -19.50 10.42 -3.73
CA SER A 7 -20.65 10.97 -4.45
C SER A 7 -20.57 10.44 -5.88
N ALA A 8 -21.68 9.87 -6.36
CA ALA A 8 -21.86 9.20 -7.64
C ALA A 8 -21.50 10.10 -8.83
N THR A 9 -20.21 10.31 -9.03
CA THR A 9 -19.64 10.88 -10.24
C THR A 9 -19.50 9.69 -11.17
N SER A 10 -20.12 9.75 -12.35
CA SER A 10 -19.97 8.72 -13.37
C SER A 10 -18.48 8.59 -13.73
N ALA A 11 -17.80 7.65 -13.09
CA ALA A 11 -16.39 7.39 -13.31
C ALA A 11 -16.25 6.36 -14.42
N PHE A 12 -15.47 6.70 -15.45
CA PHE A 12 -15.04 5.76 -16.48
C PHE A 12 -13.60 5.37 -16.18
N VAL A 13 -13.35 4.08 -15.98
CA VAL A 13 -12.01 3.54 -15.69
C VAL A 13 -11.57 2.70 -16.88
N VAL A 14 -10.48 3.08 -17.52
CA VAL A 14 -9.77 2.26 -18.50
C VAL A 14 -8.65 1.53 -17.79
N THR A 15 -8.56 0.22 -17.99
CA THR A 15 -7.54 -0.61 -17.37
C THR A 15 -7.05 -1.68 -18.34
N SER A 16 -5.93 -2.32 -18.01
CA SER A 16 -5.42 -3.48 -18.76
C SER A 16 -5.88 -4.79 -18.14
N ALA A 17 -5.85 -5.88 -18.92
CA ALA A 17 -6.05 -7.23 -18.39
C ALA A 17 -5.12 -7.54 -17.21
N ARG A 18 -3.86 -7.06 -17.24
CA ARG A 18 -2.89 -7.22 -16.15
C ARG A 18 -3.36 -6.57 -14.86
N ALA A 19 -3.73 -5.29 -14.92
CA ALA A 19 -4.18 -4.56 -13.74
C ALA A 19 -5.52 -5.09 -13.21
N LEU A 20 -6.40 -5.60 -14.09
CA LEU A 20 -7.66 -6.22 -13.71
C LEU A 20 -7.45 -7.46 -12.84
N VAL A 21 -6.48 -8.31 -13.20
CA VAL A 21 -6.24 -9.56 -12.49
C VAL A 21 -5.27 -9.43 -11.32
N GLN A 22 -4.47 -8.37 -11.29
CA GLN A 22 -3.56 -8.09 -10.20
C GLN A 22 -4.33 -7.99 -8.88
N ARG A 23 -3.83 -8.70 -7.88
CA ARG A 23 -4.41 -8.71 -6.53
C ARG A 23 -3.93 -7.49 -5.75
N THR A 24 -4.84 -6.93 -4.96
CA THR A 24 -4.62 -5.71 -4.18
C THR A 24 -5.24 -5.79 -2.78
N ILE A 25 -4.96 -4.79 -1.96
CA ILE A 25 -5.55 -4.60 -0.63
C ILE A 25 -7.09 -4.66 -0.69
N PRO A 26 -7.78 -5.41 0.18
CA PRO A 26 -9.24 -5.44 0.20
C PRO A 26 -9.85 -4.06 0.46
N PHE A 27 -10.92 -3.70 -0.26
CA PHE A 27 -11.58 -2.40 -0.11
C PHE A 27 -11.99 -2.09 1.34
N SER A 28 -12.50 -3.09 2.06
CA SER A 28 -12.86 -2.97 3.47
C SER A 28 -11.67 -2.65 4.38
N THR A 29 -10.50 -3.24 4.08
CA THR A 29 -9.25 -2.92 4.78
C THR A 29 -8.76 -1.54 4.40
N PHE A 30 -8.67 -1.22 3.10
CA PHE A 30 -8.27 0.09 2.60
C PHE A 30 -9.06 1.23 3.27
N ARG A 31 -10.38 1.12 3.28
CA ARG A 31 -11.27 2.11 3.92
C ARG A 31 -11.06 2.20 5.43
N ARG A 32 -10.88 1.06 6.10
CA ARG A 32 -10.68 1.00 7.57
C ARG A 32 -9.38 1.67 8.01
N VAL A 33 -8.30 1.47 7.25
CA VAL A 33 -6.97 1.96 7.67
C VAL A 33 -6.73 3.41 7.25
N THR A 34 -7.45 3.91 6.23
CA THR A 34 -7.37 5.31 5.80
C THR A 34 -7.71 6.27 6.94
N ILE A 35 -6.88 7.30 7.12
CA ILE A 35 -7.03 8.31 8.16
C ILE A 35 -7.69 9.54 7.54
N THR A 36 -8.80 10.01 8.10
CA THR A 36 -9.30 11.36 7.77
C THR A 36 -8.89 12.29 8.89
N ILE A 37 -8.27 13.41 8.52
CA ILE A 37 -7.83 14.45 9.44
C ILE A 37 -8.53 15.73 9.04
N GLU A 38 -9.20 16.34 10.00
CA GLU A 38 -9.88 17.62 9.84
C GLU A 38 -9.25 18.64 10.80
N ARG A 39 -9.27 19.91 10.42
CA ARG A 39 -8.88 20.99 11.32
C ARG A 39 -9.72 20.93 12.61
N GLY A 40 -9.08 21.14 13.75
CA GLY A 40 -9.69 21.00 15.08
C GLY A 40 -9.82 19.55 15.58
N SER A 41 -9.39 18.55 14.80
CA SER A 41 -9.31 17.18 15.30
C SER A 41 -8.22 17.04 16.36
N VAL A 42 -8.47 16.18 17.35
CA VAL A 42 -7.50 15.89 18.42
C VAL A 42 -6.76 14.58 18.12
N PHE A 43 -5.44 14.68 17.95
CA PHE A 43 -4.53 13.57 17.72
C PHE A 43 -3.26 13.71 18.56
N ALA A 44 -2.91 12.67 19.31
CA ALA A 44 -1.56 12.55 19.81
C ALA A 44 -0.59 12.33 18.63
N ILE A 45 0.28 13.30 18.37
CA ILE A 45 1.20 13.28 17.21
C ILE A 45 2.04 12.00 17.13
N ASP A 46 2.47 11.44 18.27
CA ASP A 46 3.22 10.18 18.32
C ASP A 46 2.39 8.99 17.80
N LYS A 47 1.11 8.95 18.14
CA LYS A 47 0.19 7.90 17.65
C LYS A 47 -0.07 8.06 16.16
N LEU A 48 -0.19 9.30 15.68
CA LEU A 48 -0.36 9.56 14.25
C LEU A 48 0.87 9.14 13.45
N VAL A 49 2.08 9.46 13.93
CA VAL A 49 3.34 9.00 13.32
C VAL A 49 3.42 7.48 13.28
N ALA A 50 3.12 6.79 14.37
CA ALA A 50 3.10 5.32 14.39
C ALA A 50 2.10 4.76 13.36
N ARG A 51 0.93 5.39 13.23
CA ARG A 51 -0.07 4.98 12.24
C ARG A 51 0.39 5.24 10.79
N LEU A 52 1.12 6.32 10.51
CA LEU A 52 1.72 6.55 9.19
C LEU A 52 2.73 5.47 8.82
N VAL A 53 3.60 5.09 9.75
CA VAL A 53 4.54 3.97 9.55
C VAL A 53 3.79 2.67 9.24
N ASN A 54 2.73 2.37 9.98
CA ASN A 54 1.89 1.19 9.74
C ASN A 54 1.13 1.22 8.40
N LEU A 55 0.95 2.41 7.81
CA LEU A 55 0.37 2.61 6.48
C LEU A 55 1.41 2.51 5.35
N GLY A 56 2.68 2.28 5.70
CA GLY A 56 3.78 2.17 4.73
C GLY A 56 4.45 3.50 4.38
N TYR A 57 4.21 4.57 5.16
CA TYR A 57 4.91 5.83 4.93
C TYR A 57 6.33 5.80 5.50
N ALA A 58 7.27 6.37 4.75
CA ALA A 58 8.67 6.43 5.11
C ALA A 58 9.02 7.76 5.82
N PRO A 59 9.76 7.74 6.94
CA PRO A 59 10.26 8.95 7.55
C PRO A 59 11.33 9.59 6.65
N ALA A 60 11.26 10.92 6.52
CA ALA A 60 12.20 11.70 5.75
C ALA A 60 12.63 12.95 6.51
N GLY A 61 13.84 13.43 6.21
CA GLY A 61 14.32 14.72 6.72
C GLY A 61 13.48 15.88 6.19
N LEU A 62 13.02 15.79 4.94
CA LEU A 62 12.16 16.74 4.25
C LEU A 62 11.19 15.96 3.36
N VAL A 63 9.93 16.36 3.32
CA VAL A 63 8.92 15.69 2.50
C VAL A 63 8.96 16.24 1.08
N ILE A 64 9.35 15.38 0.14
CA ILE A 64 9.49 15.69 -1.29
C ILE A 64 8.64 14.75 -2.15
N GLU A 65 8.58 13.47 -1.79
CA GLU A 65 7.91 12.44 -2.60
C GLU A 65 6.66 11.90 -1.90
N PRO A 66 5.64 11.46 -2.66
CA PRO A 66 4.49 10.78 -2.11
C PRO A 66 4.89 9.55 -1.28
N GLY A 67 4.19 9.30 -0.18
CA GLY A 67 4.52 8.23 0.76
C GLY A 67 5.57 8.61 1.80
N GLN A 68 6.05 9.87 1.83
CA GLN A 68 6.95 10.35 2.86
C GLN A 68 6.23 11.13 3.96
N PHE A 69 6.84 11.17 5.15
CA PHE A 69 6.45 12.08 6.22
C PHE A 69 7.68 12.63 6.97
N SER A 70 7.52 13.78 7.64
CA SER A 70 8.54 14.37 8.50
C SER A 70 7.91 15.00 9.72
N ARG A 71 8.52 14.84 10.89
CA ARG A 71 8.06 15.46 12.15
C ARG A 71 9.11 16.41 12.69
N ARG A 72 8.67 17.62 13.06
CA ARG A 72 9.49 18.67 13.67
C ARG A 72 8.71 19.37 14.78
N GLY A 73 8.91 18.94 16.02
CA GLY A 73 8.14 19.44 17.15
C GLY A 73 6.64 19.19 16.97
N GLY A 74 5.84 20.25 17.01
CA GLY A 74 4.39 20.24 16.76
C GLY A 74 4.00 20.32 15.28
N VAL A 75 4.92 20.09 14.35
CA VAL A 75 4.62 20.07 12.92
C VAL A 75 4.84 18.68 12.36
N LEU A 76 3.85 18.18 11.61
CA LEU A 76 3.93 16.93 10.87
C LEU A 76 3.65 17.21 9.39
N ASP A 77 4.64 17.02 8.54
CA ASP A 77 4.47 17.05 7.10
C ASP A 77 4.21 15.63 6.60
N VAL A 78 3.22 15.45 5.73
CA VAL A 78 2.91 14.15 5.11
C VAL A 78 2.60 14.38 3.64
N PHE A 79 3.07 13.51 2.76
CA PHE A 79 2.67 13.51 1.35
C PHE A 79 1.79 12.31 1.02
N PRO A 80 0.45 12.44 1.08
CA PRO A 80 -0.42 11.34 0.72
C PRO A 80 -0.25 10.90 -0.75
N VAL A 81 -0.24 9.59 -1.00
CA VAL A 81 -0.04 9.04 -2.36
C VAL A 81 -1.18 9.39 -3.33
N THR A 82 -2.34 9.76 -2.80
CA THR A 82 -3.53 10.18 -3.56
C THR A 82 -3.68 11.70 -3.64
N ALA A 83 -2.84 12.48 -2.96
CA ALA A 83 -2.93 13.94 -2.95
C ALA A 83 -1.98 14.55 -4.01
N PRO A 84 -2.36 15.69 -4.62
CA PRO A 84 -1.49 16.38 -5.58
C PRO A 84 -0.31 17.09 -4.92
N PHE A 85 -0.44 17.47 -3.65
CA PHE A 85 0.56 18.20 -2.87
C PHE A 85 0.68 17.62 -1.46
N PRO A 86 1.86 17.69 -0.83
CA PRO A 86 2.02 17.36 0.58
C PRO A 86 1.24 18.35 1.47
N VAL A 87 0.89 17.86 2.66
CA VAL A 87 0.13 18.61 3.66
C VAL A 87 0.98 18.75 4.91
N ARG A 88 1.06 19.98 5.41
CA ARG A 88 1.61 20.33 6.72
C ARG A 88 0.48 20.39 7.73
N LEU A 89 0.60 19.59 8.78
CA LEU A 89 -0.27 19.56 9.95
C LEU A 89 0.45 20.30 11.07
N GLU A 90 -0.09 21.44 11.49
CA GLU A 90 0.43 22.19 12.63
C GLU A 90 -0.46 21.93 13.85
N PHE A 91 0.17 21.50 14.94
CA PHE A 91 -0.47 21.13 16.19
C PHE A 91 -0.31 22.25 17.21
N PHE A 92 -1.37 22.45 18.00
CA PHE A 92 -1.33 23.16 19.27
C PHE A 92 -1.72 22.15 20.37
N ASP A 93 -0.72 21.73 21.15
CA ASP A 93 -0.83 20.56 22.03
C ASP A 93 -1.20 19.29 21.24
N ASP A 94 -2.40 18.74 21.43
CA ASP A 94 -2.92 17.59 20.71
C ASP A 94 -3.97 17.95 19.64
N GLU A 95 -4.29 19.23 19.46
CA GLU A 95 -5.26 19.70 18.47
C GLU A 95 -4.59 20.14 17.17
N ILE A 96 -5.20 19.78 16.02
CA ILE A 96 -4.80 20.28 14.71
C ILE A 96 -5.26 21.73 14.54
N ASP A 97 -4.35 22.68 14.76
CA ASP A 97 -4.62 24.11 14.58
C ASP A 97 -4.80 24.48 13.10
N SER A 98 -3.93 23.97 12.23
CA SER A 98 -4.02 24.23 10.79
C SER A 98 -3.52 23.09 9.90
N LEU A 99 -4.16 22.98 8.73
CA LEU A 99 -3.77 22.11 7.63
C LEU A 99 -3.44 22.97 6.40
N ARG A 100 -2.27 22.74 5.80
CA ARG A 100 -1.80 23.54 4.65
C ARG A 100 -1.19 22.64 3.59
N GLN A 101 -1.65 22.77 2.35
CA GLN A 101 -0.88 22.22 1.23
C GLN A 101 0.36 23.08 0.99
N PHE A 102 1.48 22.45 0.66
CA PHE A 102 2.72 23.16 0.36
C PHE A 102 3.40 22.59 -0.89
N ASP A 103 4.20 23.42 -1.54
CA ASP A 103 4.98 23.00 -2.71
C ASP A 103 6.21 22.20 -2.24
N PRO A 104 6.40 20.94 -2.69
CA PRO A 104 7.47 20.08 -2.19
C PRO A 104 8.88 20.60 -2.56
N ALA A 105 9.04 21.35 -3.66
CA ALA A 105 10.34 21.86 -4.08
C ALA A 105 10.76 23.09 -3.25
N THR A 106 9.82 24.00 -2.99
CA THR A 106 10.09 25.29 -2.32
C THR A 106 9.76 25.29 -0.84
N GLN A 107 9.02 24.29 -0.35
CA GLN A 107 8.54 24.15 1.03
C GLN A 107 7.66 25.32 1.50
N ARG A 108 7.05 26.04 0.54
CA ARG A 108 6.15 27.17 0.81
C ARG A 108 4.70 26.72 0.76
N THR A 109 3.90 27.26 1.67
CA THR A 109 2.44 27.06 1.66
C THR A 109 1.84 27.53 0.34
N ILE A 110 0.97 26.69 -0.22
CA ILE A 110 0.14 27.01 -1.39
C ILE A 110 -1.19 27.58 -0.89
N HIS A 111 -1.94 26.81 -0.10
CA HIS A 111 -3.21 27.24 0.48
C HIS A 111 -3.59 26.40 1.72
N HIS A 112 -4.54 26.90 2.49
CA HIS A 112 -5.15 26.20 3.63
C HIS A 112 -6.23 25.23 3.15
N ILE A 113 -6.38 24.12 3.87
CA ILE A 113 -7.46 23.14 3.66
C ILE A 113 -8.12 22.83 5.01
N ASP A 114 -9.37 22.35 4.97
CA ASP A 114 -10.09 21.97 6.20
C ASP A 114 -10.01 20.47 6.50
N SER A 115 -9.73 19.63 5.50
CA SER A 115 -9.62 18.18 5.66
C SER A 115 -8.68 17.52 4.66
N ILE A 116 -8.06 16.42 5.07
CA ILE A 116 -7.26 15.53 4.22
C ILE A 116 -7.54 14.06 4.55
N ALA A 117 -7.58 13.21 3.53
CA ALA A 117 -7.55 11.77 3.70
C ALA A 117 -6.14 11.25 3.40
N ILE A 118 -5.61 10.43 4.30
CA ILE A 118 -4.32 9.77 4.19
C ILE A 118 -4.58 8.28 4.00
N THR A 119 -4.49 7.84 2.74
CA THR A 119 -4.63 6.44 2.32
C THR A 119 -3.34 5.66 2.61
N PRO A 120 -3.35 4.31 2.64
CA PRO A 120 -2.11 3.54 2.66
C PRO A 120 -1.16 3.96 1.55
N ALA A 121 0.14 4.05 1.86
CA ALA A 121 1.19 4.21 0.87
C ALA A 121 1.61 2.86 0.26
N ARG A 122 1.25 1.75 0.92
CA ARG A 122 1.57 0.38 0.52
C ARG A 122 0.33 -0.51 0.58
N GLU A 123 0.25 -1.47 -0.33
CA GLU A 123 -0.86 -2.45 -0.34
C GLU A 123 -0.64 -3.58 0.66
N ALA A 124 0.61 -4.04 0.82
CA ALA A 124 1.01 -4.85 1.96
C ALA A 124 1.30 -3.91 3.13
N LEU A 125 0.54 -3.99 4.21
CA LEU A 125 0.70 -3.09 5.36
C LEU A 125 1.81 -3.59 6.28
N PRO A 126 2.80 -2.75 6.66
CA PRO A 126 3.88 -3.15 7.58
C PRO A 126 3.41 -3.82 8.87
N GLU A 127 2.30 -3.33 9.45
CA GLU A 127 1.73 -3.87 10.69
C GLU A 127 1.26 -5.33 10.57
N LEU A 128 1.00 -5.81 9.35
CA LEU A 128 0.56 -7.17 9.09
C LEU A 128 1.71 -8.11 8.73
N MET A 129 2.94 -7.61 8.65
CA MET A 129 4.12 -8.41 8.28
C MET A 129 4.59 -9.40 9.35
N PRO A 130 4.59 -9.08 10.67
CA PRO A 130 5.10 -10.02 11.67
C PRO A 130 4.32 -11.36 11.75
N PRO A 131 2.97 -11.39 11.64
CA PRO A 131 2.24 -12.64 11.49
C PRO A 131 2.62 -13.44 10.23
N VAL A 132 2.86 -12.76 9.11
CA VAL A 132 3.34 -13.40 7.86
C VAL A 132 4.72 -14.02 8.08
N ALA A 133 5.63 -13.32 8.76
CA ALA A 133 6.94 -13.86 9.14
C ALA A 133 6.79 -15.14 9.97
N ALA A 134 5.91 -15.12 10.98
CA ALA A 134 5.67 -16.29 11.83
C ALA A 134 5.14 -17.49 11.01
N HIS A 135 4.20 -17.23 10.09
CA HIS A 135 3.65 -18.26 9.20
C HIS A 135 4.70 -18.86 8.25
N LEU A 136 5.60 -18.03 7.72
CA LEU A 136 6.62 -18.44 6.74
C LEU A 136 7.94 -18.89 7.40
N ARG A 137 8.05 -18.93 8.73
CA ARG A 137 9.29 -19.22 9.45
C ARG A 137 10.01 -20.48 8.95
N ALA A 138 9.30 -21.61 8.91
CA ALA A 138 9.89 -22.90 8.51
C ALA A 138 10.42 -22.86 7.06
N TRP A 139 9.76 -22.12 6.18
CA TRP A 139 10.21 -21.94 4.80
C TRP A 139 11.54 -21.16 4.72
N PHE A 140 11.67 -20.10 5.52
CA PHE A 140 12.90 -19.31 5.61
C PHE A 140 14.04 -20.08 6.32
N GLU A 141 13.75 -20.84 7.39
CA GLU A 141 14.77 -21.63 8.12
C GLU A 141 15.36 -22.75 7.25
N GLN A 142 14.55 -23.36 6.39
CA GLN A 142 15.00 -24.38 5.45
C GLN A 142 15.63 -23.81 4.18
N ALA A 143 15.65 -22.48 4.01
CA ALA A 143 16.29 -21.81 2.89
C ALA A 143 17.79 -21.62 3.18
N GLU A 144 18.56 -22.71 3.23
CA GLU A 144 20.02 -22.68 3.40
C GLU A 144 20.77 -22.08 2.19
N ASN A 145 20.09 -21.78 1.08
CA ASN A 145 20.70 -21.27 -0.16
C ASN A 145 20.48 -19.76 -0.37
N GLU A 146 21.56 -19.09 -0.79
CA GLU A 146 21.81 -17.65 -1.03
C GLU A 146 20.76 -16.85 -1.84
N ASN A 147 19.68 -17.47 -2.31
CA ASN A 147 18.71 -16.86 -3.22
C ASN A 147 17.40 -16.40 -2.56
N VAL A 148 17.10 -16.78 -1.31
CA VAL A 148 16.03 -16.14 -0.52
C VAL A 148 16.71 -15.22 0.50
N PRO A 149 16.57 -13.89 0.41
CA PRO A 149 17.30 -13.01 1.30
C PRO A 149 16.81 -13.22 2.74
N ARG A 150 17.70 -13.69 3.63
CA ARG A 150 17.48 -13.70 5.09
C ARG A 150 17.01 -12.31 5.60
N SER A 151 17.43 -11.26 4.91
CA SER A 151 17.00 -9.87 5.12
C SER A 151 15.49 -9.67 4.97
N ASP A 152 14.81 -10.41 4.08
CA ASP A 152 13.34 -10.30 3.94
C ASP A 152 12.66 -10.81 5.20
N PHE A 153 13.09 -11.97 5.72
CA PHE A 153 12.52 -12.52 6.95
C PHE A 153 12.71 -11.58 8.15
N ASP A 154 13.90 -11.01 8.28
CA ASP A 154 14.18 -10.03 9.33
C ASP A 154 13.32 -8.77 9.16
N SER A 155 13.11 -8.30 7.92
CA SER A 155 12.25 -7.14 7.63
C SER A 155 10.78 -7.43 7.93
N LEU A 156 10.29 -8.61 7.52
CA LEU A 156 8.92 -9.08 7.82
C LEU A 156 8.68 -9.13 9.33
N ARG A 157 9.66 -9.66 10.09
CA ARG A 157 9.59 -9.75 11.55
C ARG A 157 9.64 -8.38 12.22
N ALA A 158 10.42 -7.44 11.68
CA ALA A 158 10.55 -6.09 12.21
C ALA A 158 9.26 -5.26 12.05
N GLY A 159 8.43 -5.54 11.04
CA GLY A 159 7.14 -4.86 10.84
C GLY A 159 7.26 -3.42 10.29
N GLY A 160 8.30 -3.15 9.50
CA GLY A 160 8.52 -1.88 8.81
C GLY A 160 8.30 -1.98 7.29
N GLU A 161 8.39 -0.84 6.61
CA GLU A 161 8.43 -0.80 5.14
C GLU A 161 9.77 -1.37 4.65
N PHE A 162 9.74 -2.12 3.54
CA PHE A 162 10.94 -2.61 2.86
C PHE A 162 10.69 -2.86 1.37
N ALA A 163 11.76 -2.75 0.58
CA ALA A 163 11.73 -2.96 -0.86
C ALA A 163 11.41 -4.42 -1.17
N VAL A 164 10.14 -4.71 -1.54
CA VAL A 164 9.54 -5.99 -1.99
C VAL A 164 8.44 -6.59 -1.09
N MET A 165 7.94 -5.82 -0.13
CA MET A 165 6.89 -6.29 0.78
C MET A 165 5.61 -6.77 0.07
N GLU A 166 5.29 -6.20 -1.10
CA GLU A 166 4.10 -6.54 -1.90
C GLU A 166 4.13 -7.98 -2.43
N HIS A 167 5.32 -8.62 -2.52
CA HIS A 167 5.41 -10.04 -2.87
C HIS A 167 4.74 -10.97 -1.86
N TYR A 168 4.54 -10.48 -0.63
CA TYR A 168 3.91 -11.25 0.45
C TYR A 168 2.41 -10.97 0.55
N LEU A 169 1.82 -10.14 -0.32
CA LEU A 169 0.41 -9.73 -0.27
C LEU A 169 -0.58 -10.92 -0.15
N PRO A 170 -0.38 -12.07 -0.83
CA PRO A 170 -1.26 -13.23 -0.66
C PRO A 170 -1.20 -13.91 0.71
N TYR A 171 -0.17 -13.64 1.51
CA TYR A 171 -0.06 -14.06 2.90
C TYR A 171 -0.63 -13.03 3.87
N VAL A 172 -0.76 -11.78 3.43
CA VAL A 172 -1.35 -10.70 4.22
C VAL A 172 -2.87 -10.80 4.22
N TYR A 173 -3.45 -11.06 3.05
CA TYR A 173 -4.90 -11.07 2.86
C TYR A 173 -5.37 -12.46 2.43
N THR A 174 -6.22 -13.08 3.24
CA THR A 174 -6.84 -14.38 2.95
C THR A 174 -7.79 -14.35 1.76
N ALA A 175 -8.41 -13.19 1.50
CA ALA A 175 -9.24 -12.92 0.33
C ALA A 175 -8.78 -11.60 -0.30
N PRO A 176 -7.72 -11.61 -1.13
CA PRO A 176 -7.24 -10.40 -1.76
C PRO A 176 -8.24 -9.89 -2.81
N ALA A 177 -8.39 -8.58 -2.90
CA ALA A 177 -9.28 -7.94 -3.85
C ALA A 177 -8.61 -7.80 -5.23
N SER A 178 -9.43 -7.50 -6.23
CA SER A 178 -9.07 -7.01 -7.55
C SER A 178 -9.66 -5.62 -7.74
N LEU A 179 -9.36 -4.97 -8.87
CA LEU A 179 -9.98 -3.69 -9.23
C LEU A 179 -11.52 -3.76 -9.25
N LEU A 180 -12.10 -4.88 -9.67
CA LEU A 180 -13.56 -5.04 -9.76
C LEU A 180 -14.24 -5.06 -8.38
N ASP A 181 -13.53 -5.48 -7.33
CA ASP A 181 -14.07 -5.49 -5.97
C ASP A 181 -14.20 -4.07 -5.37
N TYR A 182 -13.58 -3.07 -6.01
CA TYR A 182 -13.73 -1.65 -5.68
C TYR A 182 -14.88 -0.98 -6.45
N ALA A 183 -15.39 -1.63 -7.50
CA ALA A 183 -16.44 -1.06 -8.33
C ALA A 183 -17.82 -1.21 -7.63
N PRO A 184 -18.70 -0.20 -7.72
CA PRO A 184 -20.07 -0.31 -7.21
C PRO A 184 -20.84 -1.47 -7.85
N SER A 185 -21.81 -2.02 -7.12
CA SER A 185 -22.74 -3.02 -7.67
C SER A 185 -23.48 -2.45 -8.89
N GLY A 186 -23.53 -3.22 -9.98
CA GLY A 186 -24.16 -2.79 -11.23
C GLY A 186 -23.23 -2.04 -12.20
N THR A 187 -21.93 -1.98 -11.93
CA THR A 187 -20.93 -1.44 -12.87
C THR A 187 -20.95 -2.21 -14.19
N LEU A 188 -21.09 -1.51 -15.31
CA LEU A 188 -20.94 -2.08 -16.65
C LEU A 188 -19.45 -2.30 -16.96
N VAL A 189 -19.09 -3.54 -17.27
CA VAL A 189 -17.75 -3.90 -17.74
C VAL A 189 -17.80 -4.12 -19.24
N ILE A 190 -16.95 -3.41 -19.99
CA ILE A 190 -16.79 -3.58 -21.43
C ILE A 190 -15.39 -4.11 -21.66
N ILE A 191 -15.28 -5.22 -22.39
CA ILE A 191 -14.01 -5.80 -22.82
C ILE A 191 -13.85 -5.45 -24.28
N GLU A 192 -12.81 -4.67 -24.59
CA GLU A 192 -12.36 -4.45 -25.97
C GLU A 192 -11.51 -5.65 -26.39
N ASP A 193 -11.76 -6.17 -27.59
CA ASP A 193 -11.11 -7.37 -28.14
C ASP A 193 -11.08 -8.58 -27.18
N PRO A 194 -12.20 -9.31 -27.05
CA PRO A 194 -12.29 -10.46 -26.15
C PRO A 194 -11.24 -11.56 -26.41
N ASP A 195 -10.83 -11.76 -27.67
CA ASP A 195 -9.86 -12.80 -28.04
C ASP A 195 -8.45 -12.42 -27.55
N GLU A 196 -8.02 -11.18 -27.77
CA GLU A 196 -6.74 -10.67 -27.25
C GLU A 196 -6.74 -10.63 -25.72
N PHE A 197 -7.87 -10.25 -25.12
CA PHE A 197 -8.05 -10.24 -23.68
C PHE A 197 -7.89 -11.64 -23.07
N ASP A 198 -8.54 -12.67 -23.64
CA ASP A 198 -8.44 -14.05 -23.17
C ASP A 198 -7.03 -14.62 -23.34
N LEU A 199 -6.34 -14.31 -24.46
CA LEU A 199 -4.94 -14.68 -24.65
C LEU A 199 -4.06 -14.06 -23.56
N THR A 200 -4.19 -12.75 -23.32
CA THR A 200 -3.42 -12.02 -22.30
C THR A 200 -3.71 -12.56 -20.91
N LEU A 201 -4.97 -12.86 -20.58
CA LEU A 201 -5.35 -13.46 -19.31
C LEU A 201 -4.70 -14.82 -19.11
N ASN A 202 -4.77 -15.69 -20.13
CA ASN A 202 -4.16 -17.00 -20.07
C ASN A 202 -2.65 -16.88 -19.85
N GLU A 203 -1.96 -16.03 -20.60
CA GLU A 203 -0.53 -15.77 -20.38
C GLU A 203 -0.26 -15.33 -18.94
N LEU A 204 -0.98 -14.32 -18.43
CA LEU A 204 -0.79 -13.82 -17.08
C LEU A 204 -1.02 -14.89 -16.01
N VAL A 205 -2.06 -15.71 -16.14
CA VAL A 205 -2.33 -16.82 -15.20
C VAL A 205 -1.22 -17.87 -15.27
N HIS A 206 -0.73 -18.21 -16.46
CA HIS A 206 0.36 -19.16 -16.66
C HIS A 206 1.74 -18.60 -16.27
N HIS A 207 1.88 -17.27 -16.18
CA HIS A 207 3.09 -16.57 -15.81
C HIS A 207 3.15 -16.12 -14.35
N ARG A 208 2.04 -16.04 -13.61
CA ARG A 208 2.05 -15.70 -12.16
C ARG A 208 3.06 -16.52 -11.36
N GLY A 209 3.08 -17.84 -11.55
CA GLY A 209 4.06 -18.69 -10.86
C GLY A 209 5.49 -18.60 -11.38
N ARG A 210 5.67 -18.00 -12.56
CA ARG A 210 6.95 -17.74 -13.21
C ARG A 210 7.43 -16.31 -13.04
N ASP A 211 6.68 -15.38 -12.45
CA ASP A 211 7.06 -13.97 -12.33
C ASP A 211 7.68 -13.59 -10.99
N ALA A 212 7.59 -14.44 -9.96
CA ALA A 212 8.35 -14.31 -8.72
C ALA A 212 9.82 -13.96 -9.04
N PRO A 213 10.47 -12.96 -8.43
CA PRO A 213 11.83 -12.58 -8.81
C PRO A 213 12.76 -13.79 -8.91
N ALA A 214 13.71 -13.79 -9.86
CA ALA A 214 14.58 -14.96 -10.14
C ALA A 214 15.19 -15.60 -8.87
N ARG A 215 15.42 -14.78 -7.85
CA ARG A 215 15.87 -15.17 -6.51
C ARG A 215 14.93 -16.19 -5.81
N TYR A 216 13.62 -16.18 -6.02
CA TYR A 216 12.70 -17.17 -5.43
C TYR A 216 12.41 -18.39 -6.33
N ARG A 217 12.76 -18.36 -7.64
CA ARG A 217 12.31 -19.37 -8.64
C ARG A 217 12.98 -20.74 -8.54
N ARG A 218 14.22 -20.86 -8.05
CA ARG A 218 15.01 -22.12 -8.19
C ARG A 218 14.53 -23.31 -7.35
N ARG A 219 13.58 -23.16 -6.43
CA ARG A 219 13.14 -24.25 -5.52
C ARG A 219 11.77 -24.86 -5.85
N ALA A 220 10.91 -24.18 -6.62
CA ALA A 220 9.60 -24.71 -7.00
C ALA A 220 9.70 -26.01 -7.85
N ALA A 221 10.84 -26.25 -8.49
CA ALA A 221 11.10 -27.45 -9.30
C ALA A 221 11.63 -28.68 -8.51
N ALA A 222 11.93 -28.55 -7.21
CA ALA A 222 12.64 -29.58 -6.43
C ALA A 222 11.81 -30.25 -5.31
N GLY A 223 10.48 -30.33 -5.48
CA GLY A 223 9.65 -31.36 -4.85
C GLY A 223 9.60 -31.46 -3.32
N GLY A 224 9.49 -30.34 -2.59
CA GLY A 224 9.31 -30.39 -1.13
C GLY A 224 8.41 -29.32 -0.53
N TYR A 225 8.57 -28.06 -0.94
CA TYR A 225 7.73 -26.93 -0.50
C TYR A 225 7.66 -25.91 -1.63
N ALA A 226 6.44 -25.51 -1.99
CA ALA A 226 6.25 -24.53 -3.05
C ALA A 226 6.69 -23.14 -2.57
N CYS A 227 7.42 -22.42 -3.43
CA CYS A 227 7.87 -21.05 -3.15
C CYS A 227 6.65 -20.15 -2.89
N PRO A 228 6.54 -19.53 -1.70
CA PRO A 228 5.39 -18.73 -1.30
C PRO A 228 5.11 -17.58 -2.28
N VAL A 229 6.19 -16.89 -2.66
CA VAL A 229 6.16 -15.76 -3.62
C VAL A 229 5.88 -16.21 -5.06
N CYS A 230 6.07 -17.50 -5.37
CA CYS A 230 5.85 -18.09 -6.69
C CYS A 230 4.51 -18.80 -6.82
N LEU A 231 3.71 -18.86 -5.75
CA LEU A 231 2.33 -19.32 -5.80
C LEU A 231 1.32 -18.17 -5.66
N ALA A 232 1.84 -16.98 -5.36
CA ALA A 232 1.16 -15.70 -5.21
C ALA A 232 0.62 -15.15 -6.55
#